data_AF-A0A9N8DJH3-F1
#
_entry.id   AF-A0A9N8DJH3-F1
#
_cell.length_a   1.000
_cell.length_b   1.000
_cell.length_c   1.000
_cell.angle_alpha   90.00
_cell.angle_beta   90.00
_cell.angle_gamma   90.00
#
_symmetry.space_group_name_H-M   'P 1'
#
loop_
_entity.id
_entity.type
_entity.pdbx_description
1 polymer ?
#
loop_
_entity_poly.entity_id
_entity_poly.type
_entity_poly.pdbx_seq_one_letter_code
_entity_poly.pdbx_strand_id
1 'polypeptide(L)'
;MAQAISESVAPVFEQEANRHLTVYFPACLQGCGVTDFRGREITQGDTVIRQLDSFAYMTNDTLARGTEARTNGLSLLVPNGMVFRAAAGAPAQERAPLAPTKYVVGEAYSGSNPVKLRAKLHQLEGGIETLRARHVGRGNVCNDITCLVGAALLICSCGSRPRAQAVRDDSASLLGTLSQADHPHLWRLAEAGRLFCLVMSANESPQSVIARQTHQALTSLQDDVSAMQNDLGAYRMMCQPCRMISGD
;
A
#
# COMPACT_ATOMS: atom_id res chain seq x y z
N MET A 1 -14.30 9.23 -14.32
CA MET A 1 -15.04 8.47 -13.29
C MET A 1 -14.20 7.41 -12.55
N ALA A 2 -13.13 6.81 -13.12
CA ALA A 2 -12.31 5.80 -12.43
C ALA A 2 -11.56 6.27 -11.16
N GLN A 3 -11.39 7.59 -11.00
CA GLN A 3 -10.80 8.20 -9.80
C GLN A 3 -11.68 8.01 -8.54
N ALA A 4 -13.01 7.94 -8.70
CA ALA A 4 -13.96 7.90 -7.58
C ALA A 4 -13.98 6.58 -6.77
N ILE A 5 -13.69 5.44 -7.41
CA ILE A 5 -13.74 4.12 -6.73
C ILE A 5 -12.47 3.87 -5.92
N SER A 6 -11.32 4.29 -6.44
CA SER A 6 -10.06 4.12 -5.71
C SER A 6 -10.05 4.98 -4.44
N GLU A 7 -10.60 6.19 -4.51
CA GLU A 7 -10.69 7.13 -3.39
C GLU A 7 -11.65 6.66 -2.29
N SER A 8 -12.73 5.95 -2.63
CA SER A 8 -13.67 5.42 -1.65
C SER A 8 -13.22 4.10 -1.01
N VAL A 9 -12.60 3.21 -1.79
CA VAL A 9 -12.19 1.87 -1.32
C VAL A 9 -10.84 1.90 -0.61
N ALA A 10 -9.92 2.78 -1.00
CA ALA A 10 -8.58 2.81 -0.42
C ALA A 10 -8.57 3.03 1.10
N PRO A 11 -9.31 4.00 1.69
CA PRO A 11 -9.29 4.23 3.13
C PRO A 11 -9.81 3.02 3.93
N VAL A 12 -10.84 2.35 3.42
CA VAL A 12 -11.41 1.14 4.05
C VAL A 12 -10.40 0.00 4.03
N PHE A 13 -9.77 -0.23 2.87
CA PHE A 13 -8.75 -1.26 2.71
C PHE A 13 -7.55 -1.05 3.62
N GLU A 14 -7.12 0.19 3.74
CA GLU A 14 -6.00 0.58 4.57
C GLU A 14 -6.30 0.39 6.06
N GLN A 15 -7.53 0.68 6.51
CA GLN A 15 -7.96 0.39 7.87
C GLN A 15 -7.96 -1.12 8.16
N GLU A 16 -8.47 -1.93 7.23
CA GLU A 16 -8.48 -3.38 7.34
C GLU A 16 -7.06 -3.96 7.35
N ALA A 17 -6.18 -3.43 6.49
CA ALA A 17 -4.76 -3.76 6.44
C ALA A 17 -4.03 -3.42 7.73
N ASN A 18 -4.22 -2.21 8.26
CA ASN A 18 -3.59 -1.78 9.51
C ASN A 18 -4.03 -2.68 10.68
N ARG A 19 -5.32 -3.04 10.75
CA ARG A 19 -5.82 -4.00 11.74
C ARG A 19 -5.14 -5.37 11.59
N HIS A 20 -5.02 -5.87 10.37
CA HIS A 20 -4.36 -7.16 10.09
C HIS A 20 -2.88 -7.13 10.49
N LEU A 21 -2.17 -6.05 10.15
CA LEU A 21 -0.77 -5.86 10.50
C LEU A 21 -0.56 -5.79 12.02
N THR A 22 -1.38 -5.05 12.76
CA THR A 22 -1.28 -4.96 14.22
C THR A 22 -1.35 -6.34 14.88
N VAL A 23 -2.15 -7.27 14.34
CA VAL A 23 -2.29 -8.63 14.90
C VAL A 23 -1.13 -9.54 14.50
N TYR A 24 -0.75 -9.56 13.22
CA TYR A 24 0.13 -10.62 12.69
C TYR A 24 1.58 -10.18 12.42
N PHE A 25 1.82 -8.89 12.20
CA PHE A 25 3.16 -8.39 11.89
C PHE A 25 4.15 -8.51 13.05
N PRO A 26 3.79 -8.32 14.34
CA PRO A 26 4.74 -8.48 15.45
C PRO A 26 5.41 -9.86 15.49
N ALA A 27 4.69 -10.92 15.11
CA ALA A 27 5.25 -12.27 15.06
C ALA A 27 6.33 -12.43 13.97
N CYS A 28 6.30 -11.59 12.93
CA CYS A 28 7.29 -11.60 11.86
C CYS A 28 8.63 -10.98 12.30
N LEU A 29 8.64 -10.19 13.38
CA LEU A 29 9.81 -9.52 13.93
C LEU A 29 10.00 -9.92 15.40
N GLN A 30 10.38 -11.19 15.63
CA GLN A 30 10.48 -11.75 16.97
C GLN A 30 11.41 -10.93 17.89
N GLY A 31 10.91 -10.62 19.08
CA GLY A 31 11.61 -9.84 20.09
C GLY A 31 11.56 -8.32 19.88
N CYS A 32 11.12 -7.84 18.71
CA CYS A 32 10.86 -6.43 18.48
C CYS A 32 9.48 -6.04 19.03
N GLY A 33 9.37 -4.85 19.63
CA GLY A 33 8.08 -4.21 19.88
C GLY A 33 7.65 -3.43 18.64
N VAL A 34 6.38 -3.54 18.25
CA VAL A 34 5.79 -2.75 17.16
C VAL A 34 4.49 -2.13 17.67
N THR A 35 4.34 -0.81 17.51
CA THR A 35 3.09 -0.12 17.87
C THR A 35 1.98 -0.43 16.87
N ASP A 36 0.75 -0.04 17.20
CA ASP A 36 -0.36 -0.12 16.25
C ASP A 36 -0.04 0.62 14.93
N PHE A 37 -0.49 0.04 13.83
CA PHE A 37 -0.40 0.64 12.50
C PHE A 37 -1.50 1.70 12.31
N ARG A 38 -1.11 2.85 11.75
CA ARG A 38 -1.99 3.98 11.45
C ARG A 38 -1.59 4.64 10.13
N GLY A 39 -2.52 5.35 9.49
CA GLY A 39 -2.19 6.22 8.36
C GLY A 39 -1.34 7.41 8.81
N ARG A 40 -0.46 7.90 7.93
CA ARG A 40 0.40 9.06 8.23
C ARG A 40 -0.04 10.31 7.49
N GLU A 41 -0.42 11.31 8.27
CA GLU A 41 -0.73 12.66 7.82
C GLU A 41 0.36 13.63 8.28
N ILE A 42 0.70 14.58 7.42
CA ILE A 42 1.66 15.65 7.70
C ILE A 42 1.03 16.98 7.31
N THR A 43 0.95 17.89 8.26
CA THR A 43 0.55 19.26 8.01
C THR A 43 1.74 20.04 7.44
N GLN A 44 1.58 20.58 6.23
CA GLN A 44 2.53 21.47 5.58
C GLN A 44 1.83 22.80 5.29
N GLY A 45 2.06 23.80 6.14
CA GLY A 45 1.25 25.04 6.14
C GLY A 45 -0.19 24.74 6.55
N ASP A 46 -1.15 25.16 5.73
CA ASP A 46 -2.59 24.87 5.94
C ASP A 46 -3.07 23.56 5.28
N THR A 47 -2.16 22.80 4.64
CA THR A 47 -2.53 21.57 3.92
C THR A 47 -2.10 20.34 4.71
N VAL A 48 -3.02 19.38 4.88
CA VAL A 48 -2.70 18.05 5.41
C VAL A 48 -2.41 17.12 4.23
N ILE A 49 -1.17 16.63 4.15
CA ILE A 49 -0.72 15.71 3.10
C ILE A 49 -0.53 14.32 3.71
N ARG A 50 -1.16 13.31 3.11
CA ARG A 50 -0.93 11.91 3.45
C ARG A 50 0.30 11.40 2.69
N GLN A 51 1.30 10.87 3.38
CA GLN A 51 2.57 10.44 2.75
C GLN A 51 2.81 8.94 2.78
N LEU A 52 2.16 8.20 3.69
CA LEU A 52 2.28 6.75 3.82
C LEU A 52 0.96 6.18 4.34
N ASP A 53 0.59 5.02 3.82
CA ASP A 53 -0.69 4.38 4.11
C ASP A 53 -0.64 3.56 5.43
N SER A 54 0.48 2.88 5.68
CA SER A 54 0.67 2.09 6.89
C SER A 54 1.92 2.52 7.62
N PHE A 55 1.76 2.99 8.85
CA PHE A 55 2.85 3.55 9.64
C PHE A 55 2.78 3.08 11.10
N ALA A 56 3.90 2.57 11.61
CA ALA A 56 4.07 2.19 13.00
C ALA A 56 5.49 2.53 13.47
N TYR A 57 5.73 2.38 14.76
CA TYR A 57 7.04 2.51 15.36
C TYR A 57 7.52 1.16 15.86
N MET A 58 8.83 0.96 15.77
CA MET A 58 9.51 -0.19 16.32
C MET A 58 10.29 0.22 17.58
N THR A 59 10.18 -0.58 18.63
CA THR A 59 10.97 -0.51 19.85
C THR A 59 11.75 -1.81 20.02
N ASN A 60 12.86 -1.76 20.75
CA ASN A 60 13.67 -2.95 21.06
C ASN A 60 14.05 -3.76 19.81
N ASP A 61 14.47 -3.10 18.72
CA ASP A 61 14.80 -3.82 17.49
C ASP A 61 15.99 -4.76 17.71
N THR A 62 15.74 -6.06 17.55
CA THR A 62 16.73 -7.13 17.73
C THR A 62 17.75 -7.19 16.60
N LEU A 63 17.56 -6.41 15.52
CA LEU A 63 18.39 -6.39 14.31
C LEU A 63 18.39 -7.71 13.53
N ALA A 64 17.65 -8.71 14.01
CA ALA A 64 17.49 -10.02 13.39
C ALA A 64 16.78 -9.89 12.03
N ARG A 65 16.74 -10.96 11.25
CA ARG A 65 15.92 -10.95 10.03
C ARG A 65 14.46 -11.13 10.40
N GLY A 66 13.60 -10.60 9.54
CA GLY A 66 12.19 -10.95 9.59
C GLY A 66 11.97 -12.43 9.33
N THR A 67 10.79 -12.90 9.72
CA THR A 67 10.26 -14.22 9.39
C THR A 67 8.95 -14.07 8.64
N GLU A 68 8.64 -15.05 7.80
CA GLU A 68 7.42 -15.03 7.00
C GLU A 68 6.24 -15.60 7.79
N ALA A 69 5.06 -15.04 7.57
CA ALA A 69 3.80 -15.60 8.04
C ALA A 69 2.85 -15.80 6.85
N ARG A 70 3.23 -16.73 5.97
CA ARG A 70 2.59 -16.95 4.66
C ARG A 70 1.09 -17.27 4.75
N THR A 71 0.67 -17.97 5.81
CA THR A 71 -0.75 -18.24 6.09
C THR A 71 -1.56 -16.96 6.26
N ASN A 72 -0.94 -15.93 6.85
CA ASN A 72 -1.50 -14.60 7.07
C ASN A 72 -1.17 -13.63 5.92
N GLY A 73 -0.61 -14.13 4.81
CA GLY A 73 -0.29 -13.34 3.63
C GLY A 73 0.99 -12.51 3.73
N LEU A 74 1.79 -12.64 4.80
CA LEU A 74 3.05 -11.92 4.99
C LEU A 74 4.24 -12.74 4.47
N SER A 75 4.94 -12.20 3.48
CA SER A 75 6.13 -12.83 2.86
C SER A 75 7.28 -11.84 2.80
N LEU A 76 8.52 -12.34 2.83
CA LEU A 76 9.71 -11.49 2.65
C LEU A 76 9.97 -11.30 1.15
N LEU A 77 10.31 -10.08 0.76
CA LEU A 77 10.77 -9.80 -0.59
C LEU A 77 12.30 -9.86 -0.60
N VAL A 78 12.83 -10.98 -1.07
CA VAL A 78 14.27 -11.23 -1.18
C VAL A 78 14.63 -11.49 -2.65
N PRO A 79 15.37 -10.58 -3.31
CA PRO A 79 15.92 -10.82 -4.64
C PRO A 79 16.77 -12.10 -4.71
N ASN A 80 16.69 -12.77 -5.86
CA ASN A 80 17.45 -14.01 -6.09
C ASN A 80 18.96 -13.77 -5.96
N GLY A 81 19.65 -14.64 -5.23
CA GLY A 81 21.11 -14.54 -5.02
C GLY A 81 21.54 -13.42 -4.07
N MET A 82 20.61 -12.73 -3.42
CA MET A 82 20.94 -11.69 -2.44
C MET A 82 21.70 -12.25 -1.24
N VAL A 83 22.81 -11.59 -0.90
CA VAL A 83 23.55 -11.85 0.34
C VAL A 83 22.97 -10.97 1.43
N PHE A 84 22.47 -11.60 2.48
CA PHE A 84 21.91 -10.87 3.60
C PHE A 84 22.98 -10.15 4.42
N ARG A 85 22.64 -8.94 4.88
CA ARG A 85 23.47 -8.08 5.71
C ARG A 85 22.69 -7.65 6.94
N ALA A 86 23.33 -7.68 8.11
CA ALA A 86 22.67 -7.30 9.37
C ALA A 86 22.06 -5.89 9.30
N ALA A 87 20.92 -5.67 9.94
CA ALA A 87 20.35 -4.34 10.09
C ALA A 87 21.24 -3.48 11.01
N ALA A 88 21.34 -2.18 10.73
CA ALA A 88 22.04 -1.24 11.59
C ALA A 88 21.19 -0.86 12.80
N GLY A 89 21.79 -0.68 13.99
CA GLY A 89 21.08 -0.18 15.18
C GLY A 89 20.56 1.24 14.98
N ALA A 90 19.50 1.60 15.71
CA ALA A 90 19.09 3.00 15.78
C ALA A 90 20.23 3.85 16.40
N PRO A 91 20.41 5.12 15.99
CA PRO A 91 21.42 5.97 16.62
C PRO A 91 21.19 6.03 18.13
N ALA A 92 22.28 5.97 18.91
CA ALA A 92 22.23 6.14 20.35
C ALA A 92 21.79 7.57 20.68
N GLN A 93 20.48 7.80 20.74
CA GLN A 93 19.92 8.96 21.39
C GLN A 93 19.67 8.58 22.85
N GLU A 94 20.15 9.40 23.78
CA GLU A 94 19.74 9.36 25.18
C GLU A 94 18.21 9.46 25.24
N ARG A 95 17.53 8.32 25.25
CA ARG A 95 16.07 8.28 25.21
C ARG A 95 15.55 7.21 26.15
N ALA A 96 14.43 7.56 26.77
CA ALA A 96 13.70 6.73 27.71
C ALA A 96 13.44 5.31 27.15
N PRO A 97 13.32 4.28 28.01
CA PRO A 97 13.21 2.85 27.62
C PRO A 97 12.07 2.49 26.66
N LEU A 98 11.18 3.42 26.34
CA LEU A 98 9.99 3.22 25.50
C LEU A 98 9.91 4.19 24.31
N ALA A 99 10.96 4.96 24.05
CA ALA A 99 10.96 5.87 22.91
C ALA A 99 11.03 5.06 21.59
N PRO A 100 10.27 5.45 20.55
CA PRO A 100 10.33 4.79 19.25
C PRO A 100 11.75 4.84 18.69
N THR A 101 12.28 3.67 18.34
CA THR A 101 13.68 3.51 17.89
C THR A 101 13.80 3.57 16.37
N LYS A 102 12.82 3.00 15.65
CA LYS A 102 12.77 3.00 14.18
C LYS A 102 11.34 3.10 13.69
N TYR A 103 11.18 3.41 12.41
CA TYR A 103 9.90 3.45 11.71
C TYR A 103 9.60 2.11 11.04
N VAL A 104 8.34 1.73 11.03
CA VAL A 104 7.79 0.73 10.10
C VAL A 104 6.88 1.49 9.14
N VAL A 105 7.13 1.33 7.84
CA VAL A 105 6.46 2.11 6.79
C VAL A 105 5.85 1.20 5.75
N GLY A 106 4.74 1.60 5.16
CA GLY A 106 4.09 0.81 4.13
C GLY A 106 3.17 1.60 3.22
N GLU A 107 2.99 1.03 2.03
CA GLU A 107 2.14 1.53 0.97
C GLU A 107 1.07 0.49 0.64
N ALA A 108 -0.19 0.94 0.58
CA ALA A 108 -1.33 0.07 0.39
C ALA A 108 -1.96 0.27 -0.99
N TYR A 109 -2.18 -0.84 -1.69
CA TYR A 109 -2.91 -0.87 -2.94
C TYR A 109 -4.08 -1.82 -2.84
N SER A 110 -5.30 -1.27 -2.80
CA SER A 110 -6.50 -2.08 -2.63
C SER A 110 -6.76 -3.03 -3.82
N GLY A 111 -6.17 -2.80 -4.99
CA GLY A 111 -6.34 -3.66 -6.16
C GLY A 111 -5.32 -4.79 -6.29
N SER A 112 -5.32 -5.43 -7.45
CA SER A 112 -4.47 -6.58 -7.80
C SER A 112 -3.75 -6.43 -9.15
N ASN A 113 -3.70 -5.22 -9.72
CA ASN A 113 -2.97 -4.96 -10.96
C ASN A 113 -1.45 -4.85 -10.70
N PRO A 114 -0.61 -5.69 -11.33
CA PRO A 114 0.84 -5.69 -11.09
C PRO A 114 1.54 -4.37 -11.47
N VAL A 115 1.07 -3.66 -12.50
CA VAL A 115 1.64 -2.36 -12.90
C VAL A 115 1.43 -1.32 -11.80
N LYS A 116 0.24 -1.26 -11.22
CA LYS A 116 -0.07 -0.34 -10.11
C LYS A 116 0.66 -0.73 -8.82
N LEU A 117 0.82 -2.02 -8.57
CA LEU A 117 1.60 -2.51 -7.44
C LEU A 117 3.09 -2.09 -7.56
N ARG A 118 3.67 -2.16 -8.76
CA ARG A 118 5.03 -1.62 -9.02
C ARG A 118 5.11 -0.12 -8.82
N ALA A 119 4.08 0.64 -9.19
CA ALA A 119 4.03 2.07 -8.89
C ALA A 119 4.05 2.35 -7.37
N LYS A 120 3.40 1.50 -6.56
CA LYS A 120 3.50 1.60 -5.08
C LYS A 120 4.89 1.32 -4.54
N LEU A 121 5.68 0.44 -5.17
CA LEU A 121 7.08 0.23 -4.81
C LEU A 121 7.88 1.54 -4.92
N HIS A 122 7.71 2.28 -6.02
CA HIS A 122 8.35 3.58 -6.20
C HIS A 122 7.85 4.63 -5.22
N GLN A 123 6.55 4.66 -4.91
CA GLN A 123 5.99 5.55 -3.89
C GLN A 123 6.58 5.28 -2.51
N LEU A 124 6.73 4.01 -2.14
CA LEU A 124 7.32 3.60 -0.87
C LEU A 124 8.79 4.02 -0.77
N GLU A 125 9.58 3.83 -1.83
CA GLU A 125 10.97 4.31 -1.89
C GLU A 125 11.04 5.83 -1.69
N GLY A 126 10.21 6.59 -2.41
CA GLY A 126 10.16 8.05 -2.28
C GLY A 126 9.70 8.51 -0.89
N GLY A 127 8.76 7.78 -0.27
CA GLY A 127 8.32 8.02 1.11
C GLY A 127 9.44 7.80 2.13
N ILE A 128 10.25 6.75 1.93
CA ILE A 128 11.43 6.45 2.75
C ILE A 128 12.50 7.53 2.57
N GLU A 129 12.81 7.95 1.34
CA GLU A 129 13.77 9.02 1.10
C GLU A 129 13.31 10.34 1.73
N THR A 130 12.01 10.67 1.65
CA THR A 130 11.44 11.85 2.32
C THR A 130 11.54 11.76 3.85
N LEU A 131 11.40 10.57 4.41
CA LEU A 131 11.59 10.33 5.85
C LEU A 131 13.06 10.51 6.24
N ARG A 132 13.99 9.95 5.44
CA ARG A 132 15.44 10.10 5.63
C ARG A 132 15.88 11.56 5.53
N ALA A 133 15.47 12.28 4.49
CA ALA A 133 15.81 13.67 4.28
C ALA A 133 15.37 14.54 5.46
N ARG A 134 14.18 14.31 6.02
CA ARG A 134 13.72 15.01 7.24
C ARG A 134 14.50 14.63 8.47
N HIS A 135 14.88 13.36 8.62
CA HIS A 135 15.70 12.91 9.74
C HIS A 135 17.08 13.58 9.73
N VAL A 136 17.71 13.65 8.55
CA VAL A 136 19.00 14.32 8.32
C VAL A 136 18.88 15.84 8.46
N GLY A 137 17.82 16.45 7.95
CA GLY A 137 17.56 17.89 8.10
C GLY A 137 17.38 18.34 9.55
N ARG A 138 17.12 17.42 10.48
CA ARG A 138 17.13 17.66 11.94
C ARG A 138 18.51 17.50 12.59
N GLY A 139 19.58 17.37 11.79
CA GLY A 139 20.95 17.21 12.26
C GLY A 139 21.35 15.79 12.65
N ASN A 140 20.52 14.78 12.38
CA ASN A 140 20.86 13.38 12.69
C ASN A 140 21.63 12.72 11.53
N VAL A 141 22.52 11.78 11.85
CA VAL A 141 23.26 11.01 10.85
C VAL A 141 22.47 9.75 10.47
N CYS A 142 22.33 9.48 9.17
CA CYS A 142 21.67 8.29 8.63
C CYS A 142 22.47 7.74 7.44
N ASN A 143 23.47 6.91 7.75
CA ASN A 143 24.36 6.28 6.76
C ASN A 143 23.79 4.98 6.20
N ASP A 144 22.92 4.31 6.97
CA ASP A 144 22.24 3.10 6.58
C ASP A 144 20.76 3.28 6.88
N ILE A 145 19.90 3.13 5.88
CA ILE A 145 18.46 3.36 6.07
C ILE A 145 17.86 2.47 7.16
N THR A 146 18.45 1.29 7.41
CA THR A 146 17.98 0.36 8.44
C THR A 146 18.19 0.87 9.87
N CYS A 147 18.99 1.92 10.08
CA CYS A 147 19.07 2.60 11.37
C CYS A 147 17.83 3.45 11.66
N LEU A 148 17.10 3.84 10.61
CA LEU A 148 15.92 4.69 10.67
C LEU A 148 14.63 3.89 10.44
N VAL A 149 14.62 3.02 9.45
CA VAL A 149 13.48 2.19 9.04
C VAL A 149 13.75 0.74 9.45
N GLY A 150 12.99 0.22 10.39
CA GLY A 150 13.14 -1.15 10.87
C GLY A 150 12.45 -2.18 9.99
N ALA A 151 11.41 -1.78 9.24
CA ALA A 151 10.78 -2.59 8.21
C ALA A 151 9.97 -1.77 7.21
N ALA A 152 9.83 -2.30 6.00
CA ALA A 152 8.98 -1.75 4.95
C ALA A 152 7.96 -2.77 4.45
N LEU A 153 6.76 -2.30 4.09
CA LEU A 153 5.61 -3.12 3.75
C LEU A 153 5.00 -2.67 2.41
N LEU A 154 4.80 -3.60 1.49
CA LEU A 154 3.88 -3.43 0.37
C LEU A 154 2.63 -4.26 0.61
N ILE A 155 1.48 -3.60 0.59
CA ILE A 155 0.21 -4.23 0.97
C ILE A 155 -0.71 -4.24 -0.24
N CYS A 156 -1.25 -5.40 -0.58
CA CYS A 156 -2.16 -5.54 -1.71
C CYS A 156 -3.27 -6.56 -1.47
N SER A 157 -4.29 -6.53 -2.34
CA SER A 157 -5.38 -7.49 -2.32
C SER A 157 -5.12 -8.64 -3.29
N CYS A 158 -5.46 -9.88 -2.89
CA CYS A 158 -5.44 -11.02 -3.80
C CYS A 158 -6.49 -10.90 -4.93
N GLY A 159 -7.48 -10.02 -4.77
CA GLY A 159 -8.61 -9.90 -5.69
C GLY A 159 -9.43 -11.19 -5.72
N SER A 160 -9.71 -11.70 -6.93
CA SER A 160 -10.38 -12.98 -7.13
C SER A 160 -9.45 -14.20 -7.08
N ARG A 161 -8.13 -14.00 -6.97
CA ARG A 161 -7.14 -15.10 -6.99
C ARG A 161 -7.05 -15.76 -5.61
N PRO A 162 -6.74 -17.07 -5.53
CA PRO A 162 -6.32 -17.70 -4.28
C PRO A 162 -5.10 -16.98 -3.69
N ARG A 163 -5.06 -16.77 -2.36
CA ARG A 163 -3.95 -16.07 -1.67
C ARG A 163 -2.58 -16.61 -2.06
N ALA A 164 -2.40 -17.92 -2.04
CA ALA A 164 -1.10 -18.54 -2.31
C ALA A 164 -0.61 -18.22 -3.73
N GLN A 165 -1.53 -18.13 -4.71
CA GLN A 165 -1.19 -17.71 -6.06
C GLN A 165 -0.83 -16.22 -6.11
N ALA A 166 -1.66 -15.37 -5.52
CA ALA A 166 -1.41 -13.93 -5.48
C ALA A 166 -0.06 -13.59 -4.81
N VAL A 167 0.27 -14.23 -3.67
CA VAL A 167 1.57 -14.08 -3.00
C VAL A 167 2.73 -14.37 -3.94
N ARG A 168 2.68 -15.49 -4.69
CA ARG A 168 3.75 -15.85 -5.63
C ARG A 168 3.86 -14.84 -6.77
N ASP A 169 2.74 -14.55 -7.43
CA ASP A 169 2.71 -13.70 -8.63
C ASP A 169 3.10 -12.25 -8.29
N ASP A 170 2.57 -11.72 -7.19
CA ASP A 170 2.79 -10.34 -6.79
C ASP A 170 4.22 -10.16 -6.24
N SER A 171 4.73 -11.12 -5.47
CA SER A 171 6.14 -11.12 -5.06
C SER A 171 7.08 -11.21 -6.26
N ALA A 172 6.80 -12.09 -7.22
CA ALA A 172 7.61 -12.20 -8.43
C ALA A 172 7.61 -10.91 -9.25
N SER A 173 6.45 -10.26 -9.40
CA SER A 173 6.34 -8.97 -10.10
C SER A 173 7.13 -7.87 -9.38
N LEU A 174 7.10 -7.83 -8.06
CA LEU A 174 7.82 -6.85 -7.25
C LEU A 174 9.34 -7.09 -7.33
N LEU A 175 9.77 -8.33 -7.18
CA LEU A 175 11.18 -8.72 -7.28
C LEU A 175 11.76 -8.50 -8.67
N GLY A 176 10.96 -8.63 -9.73
CA GLY A 176 11.37 -8.29 -11.10
C GLY A 176 11.57 -6.79 -11.33
N THR A 177 11.16 -5.94 -10.39
CA THR A 177 11.26 -4.47 -10.47
C THR A 177 12.24 -3.90 -9.45
N LEU A 178 12.37 -4.56 -8.30
CA LEU A 178 13.27 -4.15 -7.23
C LEU A 178 14.72 -4.23 -7.69
N SER A 179 15.43 -3.09 -7.65
CA SER A 179 16.81 -2.96 -8.08
C SER A 179 17.56 -2.04 -7.11
N GLN A 180 18.87 -2.27 -6.94
CA GLN A 180 19.69 -1.41 -6.09
C GLN A 180 19.80 0.02 -6.64
N ALA A 181 19.77 0.18 -7.98
CA ALA A 181 19.91 1.47 -8.63
C ALA A 181 18.67 2.35 -8.46
N ASP A 182 17.48 1.78 -8.66
CA ASP A 182 16.22 2.55 -8.63
C ASP A 182 15.58 2.57 -7.24
N HIS A 183 15.91 1.59 -6.39
CA HIS A 183 15.32 1.41 -5.07
C HIS A 183 16.39 1.13 -3.99
N PRO A 184 17.40 2.01 -3.82
CA PRO A 184 18.52 1.75 -2.93
C PRO A 184 18.09 1.48 -1.48
N HIS A 185 17.04 2.14 -0.98
CA HIS A 185 16.59 1.96 0.40
C HIS A 185 15.83 0.64 0.58
N LEU A 186 14.87 0.36 -0.30
CA LEU A 186 14.14 -0.91 -0.27
C LEU A 186 15.06 -2.10 -0.55
N TRP A 187 16.05 -1.95 -1.42
CA TRP A 187 17.10 -2.95 -1.63
C TRP A 187 17.87 -3.22 -0.34
N ARG A 188 18.31 -2.16 0.36
CA ARG A 188 19.02 -2.30 1.63
C ARG A 188 18.15 -2.94 2.73
N LEU A 189 16.85 -2.66 2.74
CA LEU A 189 15.88 -3.30 3.63
C LEU A 189 15.66 -4.78 3.27
N ALA A 190 15.65 -5.14 1.98
CA ALA A 190 15.62 -6.52 1.53
C ALA A 190 16.90 -7.28 1.95
N GLU A 191 18.08 -6.66 1.84
CA GLU A 191 19.35 -7.24 2.34
C GLU A 191 19.30 -7.51 3.84
N ALA A 192 18.56 -6.69 4.60
CA ALA A 192 18.34 -6.90 6.04
C ALA A 192 17.25 -7.95 6.35
N GLY A 193 16.53 -8.46 5.34
CA GLY A 193 15.36 -9.30 5.55
C GLY A 193 14.22 -8.53 6.24
N ARG A 194 14.04 -7.25 5.89
CA ARG A 194 13.09 -6.32 6.52
C ARG A 194 12.12 -5.68 5.51
N LEU A 195 12.10 -6.16 4.27
CA LEU A 195 11.12 -5.79 3.26
C LEU A 195 10.08 -6.89 3.12
N PHE A 196 8.81 -6.55 3.30
CA PHE A 196 7.69 -7.48 3.33
C PHE A 196 6.64 -7.15 2.29
N CYS A 197 5.98 -8.18 1.78
CA CYS A 197 4.73 -8.08 1.05
C CYS A 197 3.59 -8.69 1.88
N LEU A 198 2.51 -7.94 2.08
CA LEU A 198 1.25 -8.42 2.63
C LEU A 198 0.23 -8.58 1.51
N VAL A 199 -0.32 -9.79 1.36
CA VAL A 199 -1.44 -10.09 0.47
C VAL A 199 -2.69 -10.43 1.27
N MET A 200 -3.62 -9.48 1.31
CA MET A 200 -4.93 -9.63 1.97
C MET A 200 -5.91 -10.41 1.10
N SER A 201 -6.68 -11.32 1.71
CA SER A 201 -7.79 -11.98 1.03
C SER A 201 -9.12 -11.33 1.37
N ALA A 202 -10.18 -11.78 0.70
CA ALA A 202 -11.53 -11.30 0.97
C ALA A 202 -11.97 -11.49 2.44
N ASN A 203 -11.40 -12.48 3.15
CA ASN A 203 -11.73 -12.73 4.55
C ASN A 203 -11.15 -11.66 5.50
N GLU A 204 -10.00 -11.07 5.16
CA GLU A 204 -9.35 -10.04 5.98
C GLU A 204 -9.73 -8.63 5.55
N SER A 205 -10.16 -8.45 4.29
CA SER A 205 -10.66 -7.18 3.76
C SER A 205 -12.12 -7.24 3.26
N PRO A 206 -13.09 -7.75 4.04
CA PRO A 206 -14.46 -7.96 3.57
C PRO A 206 -15.16 -6.64 3.24
N GLN A 207 -14.93 -5.56 3.98
CA GLN A 207 -15.58 -4.27 3.74
C GLN A 207 -15.07 -3.65 2.44
N SER A 208 -13.77 -3.76 2.16
CA SER A 208 -13.20 -3.33 0.89
C SER A 208 -13.76 -4.10 -0.31
N VAL A 209 -13.98 -5.41 -0.15
CA VAL A 209 -14.59 -6.24 -1.19
C VAL A 209 -16.02 -5.79 -1.45
N ILE A 210 -16.82 -5.63 -0.39
CA ILE A 210 -18.20 -5.14 -0.50
C ILE A 210 -18.24 -3.75 -1.14
N ALA A 211 -17.41 -2.81 -0.69
CA ALA A 211 -17.36 -1.47 -1.25
C ALA A 211 -17.04 -1.49 -2.75
N ARG A 212 -16.09 -2.33 -3.18
CA ARG A 212 -15.76 -2.51 -4.60
C ARG A 212 -16.92 -3.08 -5.40
N GLN A 213 -17.58 -4.12 -4.90
CA GLN A 213 -18.72 -4.75 -5.57
C GLN A 213 -19.90 -3.79 -5.69
N THR A 214 -20.21 -3.05 -4.62
CA THR A 214 -21.25 -2.01 -4.63
C THR A 214 -20.96 -0.94 -5.66
N HIS A 215 -19.71 -0.45 -5.73
CA HIS A 215 -19.33 0.53 -6.74
C HIS A 215 -19.44 -0.02 -8.17
N GLN A 216 -19.01 -1.25 -8.41
CA GLN A 216 -19.14 -1.89 -9.73
C GLN A 216 -20.61 -2.03 -10.14
N ALA A 217 -21.49 -2.44 -9.21
CA ALA A 217 -22.93 -2.54 -9.46
C ALA A 217 -23.55 -1.17 -9.75
N LEU A 218 -23.19 -0.13 -8.99
CA LEU A 218 -23.69 1.23 -9.21
C LEU A 218 -23.25 1.79 -10.56
N THR A 219 -22.00 1.56 -10.99
CA THR A 219 -21.53 1.99 -12.31
C THR A 219 -22.28 1.26 -13.43
N SER A 220 -22.47 -0.06 -13.32
CA SER A 220 -23.27 -0.81 -14.30
C SER A 220 -24.69 -0.26 -14.42
N LEU A 221 -25.35 0.03 -13.30
CA LEU A 221 -26.69 0.62 -13.30
C LEU A 221 -26.72 2.02 -13.92
N GLN A 222 -25.68 2.84 -13.71
CA GLN A 222 -25.57 4.15 -14.33
C GLN A 222 -25.41 4.05 -15.85
N ASP A 223 -24.60 3.10 -16.32
CA ASP A 223 -24.41 2.85 -17.75
C ASP A 223 -25.73 2.36 -18.38
N ASP A 224 -26.45 1.45 -17.72
CA ASP A 224 -27.77 0.97 -18.16
C ASP A 224 -28.81 2.09 -18.23
N VAL A 225 -28.87 2.96 -17.21
CA VAL A 225 -29.76 4.13 -17.20
C VAL A 225 -29.40 5.11 -18.33
N SER A 226 -28.12 5.33 -18.57
CA SER A 226 -27.65 6.22 -19.64
C SER A 226 -27.99 5.67 -21.02
N ALA A 227 -27.86 4.36 -21.22
CA ALA A 227 -28.28 3.67 -22.43
C ALA A 227 -29.79 3.82 -22.67
N MET A 228 -30.62 3.57 -21.65
CA MET A 228 -32.08 3.75 -21.74
C MET A 228 -32.48 5.19 -22.06
N GLN A 229 -31.79 6.18 -21.48
CA GLN A 229 -32.06 7.60 -21.77
C GLN A 229 -31.73 7.96 -23.23
N ASN A 230 -30.64 7.41 -23.77
CA ASN A 230 -30.27 7.61 -25.17
C ASN A 230 -31.29 6.97 -26.12
N ASP A 231 -31.77 5.77 -25.82
CA ASP A 231 -32.82 5.10 -26.60
C ASP A 231 -34.14 5.89 -26.59
N LEU A 232 -34.56 6.39 -25.43
CA LEU A 232 -35.73 7.28 -25.30
C LEU A 232 -35.56 8.60 -26.06
N GLY A 233 -34.35 9.17 -26.06
CA GLY A 233 -34.01 10.36 -26.85
C GLY A 233 -34.11 10.10 -28.36
N ALA A 234 -33.61 8.95 -28.83
CA ALA A 234 -33.71 8.54 -30.23
C ALA A 234 -35.17 8.35 -30.66
N TYR A 235 -36.00 7.70 -29.83
CA TYR A 235 -37.43 7.56 -30.09
C TYR A 235 -38.17 8.90 -30.14
N ARG A 236 -37.83 9.87 -29.27
CA ARG A 236 -38.43 11.22 -29.31
C ARG A 236 -38.09 11.99 -30.58
N MET A 237 -36.90 11.81 -31.14
CA MET A 237 -36.54 12.43 -32.42
C MET A 237 -37.24 11.78 -33.62
N MET A 238 -37.49 10.47 -33.58
CA MET A 238 -38.26 9.78 -34.63
C MET A 238 -39.75 10.12 -34.62
N CYS A 239 -40.32 10.51 -33.48
CA CYS A 239 -41.72 10.89 -33.33
C CYS A 239 -41.98 12.40 -33.44
N GLN A 240 -41.01 13.22 -33.88
CA GLN A 240 -41.31 14.62 -34.22
C GLN A 240 -42.29 14.64 -35.39
N PRO A 241 -43.47 15.29 -35.25
CA PRO A 241 -44.37 15.43 -36.39
C PRO A 241 -43.61 16.19 -37.48
N CYS A 242 -43.56 15.62 -38.68
CA CYS A 242 -43.22 16.37 -39.88
C CYS A 242 -44.09 17.63 -39.86
N ARG A 243 -43.51 18.78 -39.51
CA ARG A 243 -44.15 20.07 -39.76
C ARG A 243 -44.37 20.09 -41.26
N MET A 244 -45.60 19.82 -41.67
CA MET A 244 -46.03 20.06 -43.04
C MET A 244 -45.73 21.52 -43.30
N ILE A 245 -44.75 21.75 -44.17
CA ILE A 245 -44.54 23.02 -44.82
C ILE A 245 -45.78 23.18 -45.70
N SER A 246 -46.82 23.82 -45.16
CA SER A 246 -47.88 24.40 -45.97
C SER A 246 -47.25 25.57 -46.71
N GLY A 247 -47.16 25.45 -48.02
CA GLY A 247 -46.93 26.61 -48.89
C GLY A 247 -48.06 27.61 -48.72
N ASP A 248 -47.70 28.87 -48.56
CA ASP A 248 -47.83 29.91 -49.60
C ASP A 248 -47.04 31.17 -49.16
#